data_AF-A0AAD7W608-F1
#
_entry.id   AF-A0AAD7W608-F1
#
_cell.length_a   1.000
_cell.length_b   1.000
_cell.length_c   1.000
_cell.angle_alpha   90.00
_cell.angle_beta   90.00
_cell.angle_gamma   90.00
#
_symmetry.space_group_name_H-M   'P 1'
#
loop_
_entity.id
_entity.type
_entity.pdbx_description
1 polymer ?
#
loop_
_entity_poly.entity_id
_entity_poly.type
_entity_poly.pdbx_seq_one_letter_code
_entity_poly.pdbx_strand_id
1 'polypeptide(L)'
;MATYNANTVREEARLEELAHCAEERGVEILAVQEHRRVHTDQPINYRSREWGCTFITSSAWRNDAQAATGGVGLMVSPRARKALRRVHPHTNRILSADFEGSPVTTVMSVYSPTNVALIENWKGSTMT
;
A
#
# COMPACT_ATOMS: atom_id res chain seq x y z
N MET A 1 -2.90 12.75 -7.93
CA MET A 1 -2.41 11.40 -7.58
C MET A 1 -0.90 11.43 -7.59
N ALA A 2 -0.23 10.69 -6.70
CA ALA A 2 1.23 10.62 -6.66
C ALA A 2 1.71 9.21 -6.23
N THR A 3 3.01 8.96 -6.34
CA THR A 3 3.66 7.75 -5.81
C THR A 3 4.91 8.12 -5.01
N TYR A 4 5.21 7.35 -3.97
CA TYR A 4 6.37 7.55 -3.11
C TYR A 4 6.88 6.21 -2.56
N ASN A 5 8.13 5.87 -2.89
CA ASN A 5 8.82 4.81 -2.17
C ASN A 5 9.32 5.41 -0.85
N ALA A 6 8.69 5.01 0.25
CA ALA A 6 8.95 5.62 1.54
C ALA A 6 10.20 5.07 2.23
N ASN A 7 10.77 3.97 1.73
CA ASN A 7 11.81 3.15 2.36
C ASN A 7 11.40 2.58 3.75
N THR A 8 10.69 3.33 4.58
CA THR A 8 10.00 2.86 5.79
C THR A 8 8.98 3.91 6.28
N VAL A 9 7.77 3.47 6.62
CA VAL A 9 6.80 4.24 7.43
C VAL A 9 6.22 3.36 8.54
N ARG A 10 7.07 2.54 9.15
CA ARG A 10 6.66 1.64 10.24
C ARG A 10 6.21 2.38 11.49
N GLU A 11 6.91 3.47 11.79
CA GLU A 11 6.61 4.37 12.91
C GLU A 11 5.39 5.23 12.56
N GLU A 12 4.53 5.50 13.55
CA GLU A 12 3.33 6.31 13.32
C GLU A 12 3.68 7.78 13.05
N ALA A 13 4.69 8.35 13.72
CA ALA A 13 5.14 9.73 13.46
C ALA A 13 5.54 9.94 11.98
N ARG A 14 6.28 9.00 11.37
CA ARG A 14 6.63 9.06 9.94
C ARG A 14 5.41 8.95 9.03
N LEU A 15 4.41 8.17 9.43
CA LEU A 15 3.17 8.06 8.66
C LEU A 15 2.35 9.36 8.75
N GLU A 16 2.34 10.00 9.91
CA GLU A 16 1.71 11.31 10.13
C GLU A 16 2.40 12.41 9.32
N GLU A 17 3.72 12.46 9.31
CA GLU A 17 4.49 13.37 8.47
C GLU A 17 4.19 13.15 6.98
N LEU A 18 4.08 11.89 6.54
CA LEU A 18 3.73 11.55 5.16
C LEU A 18 2.30 12.00 4.83
N ALA A 19 1.36 11.81 5.75
CA ALA A 19 -0.03 12.26 5.59
C ALA A 19 -0.13 13.77 5.50
N HIS A 20 0.57 14.49 6.37
CA HIS A 20 0.67 15.94 6.33
C HIS A 20 1.27 16.42 5.01
N CYS A 21 2.38 15.82 4.55
CA CYS A 21 2.99 16.15 3.26
C CYS A 21 2.04 15.93 2.08
N ALA A 22 1.24 14.86 2.11
CA ALA A 22 0.26 14.55 1.08
C ALA A 22 -0.89 15.57 1.07
N GLU A 23 -1.41 15.92 2.24
CA GLU A 23 -2.46 16.94 2.40
C GLU A 23 -1.98 18.32 1.94
N GLU A 24 -0.83 18.78 2.40
CA GLU A 24 -0.21 20.07 2.04
C GLU A 24 -0.04 20.21 0.52
N ARG A 25 0.24 19.10 -0.18
CA ARG A 25 0.41 19.04 -1.64
C ARG A 25 -0.89 18.76 -2.41
N GLY A 26 -2.03 18.63 -1.73
CA GLY A 26 -3.32 18.30 -2.34
C GLY A 26 -3.35 16.91 -3.01
N VAL A 27 -2.58 15.95 -2.48
CA VAL A 27 -2.51 14.58 -3.01
C VAL A 27 -3.64 13.74 -2.43
N GLU A 28 -4.69 13.54 -3.23
CA GLU A 28 -5.87 12.78 -2.85
C GLU A 28 -5.64 11.25 -2.74
N ILE A 29 -4.75 10.71 -3.58
CA ILE A 29 -4.36 9.30 -3.60
C ILE A 29 -2.85 9.25 -3.80
N LEU A 30 -2.16 8.68 -2.82
CA LEU A 30 -0.71 8.47 -2.80
C LEU A 30 -0.41 6.97 -2.76
N ALA A 31 0.19 6.44 -3.81
CA ALA A 31 0.75 5.09 -3.81
C ALA A 31 2.05 5.06 -2.98
N VAL A 32 2.12 4.18 -2.00
CA VAL A 32 3.28 4.03 -1.12
C VAL A 32 3.91 2.67 -1.33
N GLN A 33 5.23 2.64 -1.52
CA GLN A 33 6.03 1.42 -1.56
C GLN A 33 7.00 1.37 -0.37
N GLU A 34 7.46 0.16 -0.02
CA GLU A 34 8.40 -0.09 1.08
C GLU A 34 7.94 0.46 2.43
N HIS A 35 6.66 0.31 2.78
CA HIS A 35 6.19 0.76 4.09
C HIS A 35 6.70 -0.12 5.25
N ARG A 36 7.18 -1.34 4.96
CA ARG A 36 7.78 -2.31 5.90
C ARG A 36 6.93 -2.67 7.13
N ARG A 37 5.59 -2.50 7.05
CA ARG A 37 4.64 -2.96 8.08
C ARG A 37 4.20 -4.39 7.77
N VAL A 38 4.57 -5.34 8.64
CA VAL A 38 4.16 -6.75 8.52
C VAL A 38 2.81 -6.92 9.19
N HIS A 39 1.87 -7.56 8.51
CA HIS A 39 0.55 -7.89 9.04
C HIS A 39 0.57 -9.30 9.63
N THR A 40 -0.07 -9.48 10.78
CA THR A 40 -0.18 -10.80 11.43
C THR A 40 -1.51 -11.49 11.13
N ASP A 41 -2.59 -10.71 10.97
CA ASP A 41 -3.94 -11.26 11.07
C ASP A 41 -4.77 -11.12 9.78
N GLN A 42 -4.45 -10.14 8.93
CA GLN A 42 -5.25 -9.81 7.75
C GLN A 42 -4.39 -9.46 6.53
N PRO A 43 -4.81 -9.87 5.31
CA PRO A 43 -4.07 -9.57 4.09
C PRO A 43 -4.06 -8.08 3.73
N ILE A 44 -5.12 -7.35 4.13
CA ILE A 44 -5.24 -5.89 3.96
C ILE A 44 -5.42 -5.27 5.33
N ASN A 45 -4.74 -4.16 5.58
CA ASN A 45 -5.02 -3.32 6.75
C ASN A 45 -5.52 -1.95 6.31
N TYR A 46 -6.53 -1.46 7.02
CA TYR A 46 -7.04 -0.11 6.90
C TYR A 46 -6.70 0.63 8.19
N ARG A 47 -5.82 1.63 8.10
CA ARG A 47 -5.50 2.50 9.23
C ARG A 47 -6.01 3.90 8.93
N SER A 48 -7.10 4.27 9.59
CA SER A 48 -7.56 5.65 9.69
C SER A 48 -7.23 6.15 11.09
N ARG A 49 -6.63 7.33 11.19
CA ARG A 49 -6.31 8.02 12.45
C ARG A 49 -6.58 9.53 12.29
N GLU A 50 -6.27 10.32 13.31
CA GLU A 50 -6.64 11.74 13.46
C GLU A 50 -6.18 12.67 12.33
N TRP A 51 -5.28 12.23 11.45
CA TRP A 51 -4.77 12.96 10.27
C TRP A 51 -5.67 12.88 9.03
N GLY A 52 -6.90 12.40 9.16
CA GLY A 52 -7.94 12.47 8.12
C GLY A 52 -7.78 11.52 6.94
N CYS A 53 -6.56 11.13 6.56
CA CYS A 53 -6.35 10.14 5.50
C CYS A 53 -6.50 8.70 6.02
N THR A 54 -6.80 7.77 5.12
CA THR A 54 -6.76 6.33 5.39
C THR A 54 -5.55 5.74 4.69
N PHE A 55 -4.70 5.04 5.44
CA PHE A 55 -3.61 4.25 4.88
C PHE A 55 -4.03 2.78 4.74
N ILE A 56 -4.10 2.33 3.50
CA ILE A 56 -4.56 1.00 3.10
C ILE A 56 -3.34 0.22 2.61
N THR A 57 -3.00 -0.90 3.23
CA THR A 57 -1.77 -1.63 2.91
C THR A 57 -2.05 -3.09 2.58
N SER A 58 -1.26 -3.64 1.66
CA SER A 58 -0.89 -5.06 1.63
C SER A 58 0.28 -5.28 2.60
N SER A 59 0.51 -6.50 3.05
CA SER A 59 1.58 -6.75 4.03
C SER A 59 2.98 -6.58 3.44
N ALA A 60 3.92 -6.11 4.26
CA ALA A 60 5.35 -6.37 4.05
C ALA A 60 5.70 -7.82 4.45
N TRP A 61 6.91 -8.29 4.13
CA TRP A 61 7.39 -9.63 4.52
C TRP A 61 8.67 -9.56 5.35
N ARG A 62 8.97 -10.66 6.06
CA ARG A 62 10.25 -10.85 6.76
C ARG A 62 11.23 -11.49 5.78
N ASN A 63 12.44 -10.95 5.68
CA ASN A 63 13.53 -11.62 4.96
C ASN A 63 14.22 -12.68 5.86
N ASP A 64 15.25 -13.34 5.34
CA ASP A 64 15.99 -14.39 6.06
C ASP A 64 16.61 -13.89 7.38
N ALA A 65 16.98 -12.60 7.44
CA ALA A 65 17.47 -11.94 8.64
C ALA A 65 16.35 -11.46 9.59
N GLN A 66 15.10 -11.91 9.37
CA GLN A 66 13.91 -11.49 10.11
C GLN A 66 13.63 -9.98 10.07
N ALA A 67 14.20 -9.25 9.12
CA ALA A 67 13.92 -7.82 8.91
C ALA A 67 12.69 -7.63 8.01
N ALA A 68 11.82 -6.67 8.36
CA ALA A 68 10.67 -6.32 7.54
C ALA A 68 11.12 -5.61 6.25
N THR A 69 10.67 -6.10 5.10
CA THR A 69 11.06 -5.66 3.76
C THR A 69 9.83 -5.50 2.87
N GLY A 70 9.87 -4.52 1.96
CA GLY A 70 8.82 -4.26 0.98
C GLY A 70 7.49 -3.82 1.60
N GLY A 71 6.41 -4.36 1.04
CA GLY A 71 5.04 -3.92 1.30
C GLY A 71 4.63 -2.75 0.39
N VAL A 72 3.34 -2.72 0.05
CA VAL A 72 2.73 -1.67 -0.77
C VAL A 72 1.41 -1.20 -0.16
N GLY A 73 1.09 0.06 -0.37
CA GLY A 73 -0.15 0.65 0.10
C GLY A 73 -0.62 1.85 -0.70
N LEU A 74 -1.76 2.37 -0.30
CA LEU A 74 -2.38 3.60 -0.77
C LEU A 74 -2.75 4.44 0.44
N MET A 75 -2.26 5.67 0.49
CA MET A 75 -2.78 6.70 1.39
C MET A 75 -3.84 7.48 0.63
N VAL A 76 -5.07 7.48 1.14
CA VAL A 76 -6.23 8.09 0.50
C VAL A 76 -6.83 9.18 1.39
N SER A 77 -7.11 10.34 0.81
CA SER A 77 -7.80 11.44 1.49
C SER A 77 -9.23 11.03 1.90
N PRO A 78 -9.89 11.78 2.80
CA PRO A 78 -11.32 11.56 3.10
C PRO A 78 -12.21 11.56 1.85
N ARG A 79 -11.89 12.40 0.86
CA ARG A 79 -12.68 12.53 -0.37
C ARG A 79 -12.47 11.31 -1.28
N ALA A 80 -11.22 10.93 -1.53
CA ALA A 80 -10.91 9.73 -2.30
C ALA A 80 -11.44 8.46 -1.61
N ARG A 81 -11.41 8.42 -0.27
CA ARG A 81 -11.96 7.31 0.52
C ARG A 81 -13.46 7.12 0.32
N LYS A 82 -14.24 8.18 0.11
CA LYS A 82 -15.67 8.09 -0.20
C LYS A 82 -15.92 7.47 -1.58
N ALA A 83 -15.05 7.75 -2.54
CA ALA A 83 -15.11 7.14 -3.87
C ALA A 83 -14.54 5.72 -3.92
N LEU A 84 -13.81 5.27 -2.89
CA LEU A 84 -13.21 3.94 -2.87
C LEU A 84 -14.29 2.84 -2.83
N ARG A 85 -14.40 2.09 -3.92
CA ARG A 85 -15.35 0.97 -4.08
C ARG A 85 -14.76 -0.34 -3.58
N ARG A 86 -13.49 -0.59 -3.89
CA ARG A 86 -12.87 -1.88 -3.64
C ARG A 86 -11.36 -1.79 -3.55
N VAL A 87 -10.77 -2.65 -2.73
CA VAL A 87 -9.33 -2.86 -2.62
C VAL A 87 -9.03 -4.33 -2.88
N HIS A 88 -8.03 -4.58 -3.70
CA HIS A 88 -7.64 -5.90 -4.19
C HIS A 88 -6.14 -6.10 -3.99
N PRO A 89 -5.72 -6.87 -2.96
CA PRO A 89 -4.34 -7.29 -2.80
C PRO A 89 -4.07 -8.42 -3.79
N HIS A 90 -3.02 -8.29 -4.60
CA HIS A 90 -2.57 -9.36 -5.49
C HIS A 90 -1.38 -10.08 -4.87
N THR A 91 -0.41 -9.31 -4.36
CA THR A 91 0.77 -9.82 -3.64
C THR A 91 1.23 -8.79 -2.61
N ASN A 92 2.30 -9.10 -1.87
CA ASN A 92 2.98 -8.11 -1.01
C ASN A 92 3.65 -6.96 -1.79
N ARG A 93 3.69 -7.07 -3.13
CA ARG A 93 4.29 -6.10 -4.06
C ARG A 93 3.26 -5.39 -4.94
N ILE A 94 2.00 -5.84 -4.95
CA ILE A 94 0.97 -5.32 -5.84
C ILE A 94 -0.35 -5.19 -5.08
N LEU A 95 -0.87 -3.96 -5.01
CA LEU A 95 -2.18 -3.62 -4.45
C LEU A 95 -2.93 -2.75 -5.46
N SER A 96 -4.18 -3.10 -5.78
CA SER A 96 -5.04 -2.26 -6.62
C SER A 96 -6.27 -1.79 -5.85
N ALA A 97 -6.81 -0.64 -6.24
CA ALA A 97 -8.06 -0.15 -5.70
C ALA A 97 -8.89 0.55 -6.77
N ASP A 98 -10.19 0.28 -6.74
CA ASP A 98 -11.16 0.83 -7.68
C ASP A 98 -11.89 2.00 -7.03
N PHE A 99 -11.92 3.13 -7.72
CA PHE A 99 -12.59 4.35 -7.32
C PHE A 99 -13.76 4.64 -8.24
N GLU A 100 -14.87 5.08 -7.65
CA GLU A 100 -16.07 5.48 -8.34
C GLU A 100 -15.79 6.64 -9.30
N GLY A 101 -16.33 6.50 -10.51
CA GLY A 101 -16.16 7.43 -11.62
C GLY A 101 -16.87 6.88 -12.85
N SER A 102 -17.05 7.74 -13.84
CA SER A 102 -17.51 7.33 -15.18
C SER A 102 -16.46 7.81 -16.19
N PRO A 103 -15.50 6.95 -16.60
CA PRO A 103 -15.34 5.54 -16.23
C PRO A 103 -14.78 5.32 -14.81
N VAL A 104 -14.90 4.09 -14.29
CA VAL A 104 -14.27 3.68 -13.02
C VAL A 104 -12.77 3.86 -13.13
N THR A 105 -12.15 4.41 -12.09
CA THR A 105 -10.70 4.63 -12.03
C THR A 105 -10.04 3.58 -11.15
N THR A 106 -9.18 2.75 -11.70
CA THR A 106 -8.38 1.78 -10.94
C THR A 106 -6.96 2.31 -10.74
N VAL A 107 -6.50 2.37 -9.49
CA VAL A 107 -5.13 2.76 -9.13
C VAL A 107 -4.39 1.54 -8.61
N MET A 108 -3.14 1.35 -9.06
CA MET A 108 -2.28 0.26 -8.61
C MET A 108 -1.01 0.81 -7.96
N SER A 109 -0.68 0.31 -6.78
CA SER A 109 0.64 0.47 -6.16
C SER A 109 1.46 -0.78 -6.42
N VAL A 110 2.58 -0.62 -7.11
CA VAL A 110 3.44 -1.72 -7.56
C VAL A 110 4.87 -1.47 -7.10
N TYR A 111 5.48 -2.48 -6.48
CA TYR A 111 6.87 -2.48 -6.07
C TYR A 111 7.64 -3.59 -6.79
N SER A 112 8.25 -3.23 -7.92
CA SER A 112 9.03 -4.14 -8.74
C SER A 112 10.20 -4.78 -7.97
N PRO A 113 10.54 -6.05 -8.23
CA PRO A 113 11.75 -6.67 -7.67
C PRO A 113 13.01 -5.93 -8.13
N THR A 114 14.03 -5.88 -7.26
CA THR A 114 15.36 -5.44 -7.66
C THR A 114 16.07 -6.57 -8.42
N ASN A 115 17.07 -6.24 -9.24
CA ASN A 115 17.85 -7.19 -10.05
C ASN A 115 18.58 -8.30 -9.25
N VAL A 116 18.60 -8.21 -7.91
CA VAL A 116 19.18 -9.20 -6.99
C VAL A 116 18.10 -9.98 -6.23
N ALA A 117 16.83 -9.67 -6.43
CA ALA A 117 15.73 -10.40 -5.81
C ALA A 117 15.58 -11.78 -6.47
N LEU A 118 15.68 -12.84 -5.66
CA LEU A 118 15.30 -14.18 -6.08
C LEU A 118 13.84 -14.18 -6.55
N ILE A 119 13.56 -14.90 -7.63
CA ILE A 119 12.22 -15.04 -8.20
C ILE A 119 11.29 -15.64 -7.12
N GLU A 120 10.23 -14.92 -6.75
CA GLU A 120 9.15 -15.49 -5.95
C GLU A 120 8.42 -16.52 -6.82
N ASN A 121 8.58 -17.81 -6.50
CA ASN A 121 7.89 -18.90 -7.18
C ASN A 121 6.38 -18.77 -6.94
N TRP A 122 5.64 -18.36 -7.97
CA TRP A 122 4.19 -18.44 -8.00
C TRP A 122 3.74 -19.89 -7.82
N LYS A 123 3.28 -20.24 -6.61
CA LYS A 123 2.56 -21.50 -6.38
C LYS A 123 1.13 -21.33 -6.87
N GLY A 124 0.94 -21.45 -8.18
CA GLY A 124 -0.39 -21.59 -8.75
C GLY A 124 -1.09 -22.75 -8.06
N SER A 125 -2.30 -22.51 -7.55
CA SER A 125 -3.15 -23.55 -7.01
C SER A 125 -3.37 -24.60 -8.10
N THR A 126 -2.74 -25.77 -7.97
CA THR A 126 -3.11 -26.94 -8.75
C THR A 126 -4.54 -27.29 -8.32
N MET A 127 -5.54 -26.90 -9.11
CA MET A 127 -6.87 -27.49 -9.00
C MET A 127 -6.75 -28.94 -9.47
N THR A 128 -6.71 -29.86 -8.51
CA THR A 128 -7.15 -31.25 -8.69
C THR A 128 -8.66 -31.32 -8.60
#